data_AF-A0A523V8A7-F1
#
_entry.id   AF-A0A523V8A7-F1
#
_cell.length_a   1.000
_cell.length_b   1.000
_cell.length_c   1.000
_cell.angle_alpha   90.00
_cell.angle_beta   90.00
_cell.angle_gamma   90.00
#
_symmetry.space_group_name_H-M   'P 1'
#
loop_
_entity.id
_entity.type
_entity.pdbx_description
1 polymer ?
#
loop_
_entity_poly.entity_id
_entity_poly.type
_entity_poly.pdbx_seq_one_letter_code
_entity_poly.pdbx_strand_id
1 'polypeptide(L)' 'MEVRQMKIGDYDFPEDLYYEKNHFWAKDDGSGNVIFGATDFFQQLAGEIVYIALPMV' A
#
# COMPACT_ATOMS: atom_id res chain seq x y z
N MET A 1 -9.70 15.93 5.24
CA MET A 1 -8.23 15.97 5.12
C MET A 1 -7.91 15.53 3.71
N GLU A 2 -7.29 16.39 2.91
CA GLU A 2 -6.93 16.05 1.53
C GLU A 2 -5.69 15.16 1.58
N VAL A 3 -5.80 13.93 1.11
CA VAL A 3 -4.65 13.02 0.98
C VAL A 3 -3.80 13.58 -0.16
N ARG A 4 -2.58 14.02 0.15
CA ARG A 4 -1.63 14.41 -0.88
C ARG A 4 -1.20 13.15 -1.62
N GLN A 5 -1.43 13.14 -2.92
CA GLN A 5 -1.09 12.04 -3.80
C GLN A 5 0.07 12.42 -4.72
N MET A 6 1.07 11.55 -4.77
CA MET A 6 2.11 11.59 -5.79
C MET A 6 1.79 10.58 -6.88
N LYS A 7 1.89 11.00 -8.15
CA LYS A 7 1.84 10.12 -9.32
C LYS A 7 3.26 9.85 -9.79
N ILE A 8 3.61 8.58 -9.98
CA ILE A 8 4.88 8.16 -10.59
C ILE A 8 4.53 7.34 -11.83
N GLY A 9 4.61 7.94 -13.01
CA GLY A 9 4.06 7.32 -14.22
C GLY A 9 2.56 7.08 -14.06
N ASP A 10 2.14 5.83 -14.26
CA ASP A 10 0.74 5.40 -14.12
C ASP A 10 0.38 4.90 -12.70
N TYR A 11 1.29 5.09 -11.74
CA TYR A 11 1.16 4.55 -10.39
C TYR A 11 0.88 5.62 -9.34
N ASP A 12 -0.05 5.33 -8.43
CA ASP A 12 -0.37 6.17 -7.28
C ASP A 12 0.49 5.83 -6.06
N PHE A 13 1.14 6.85 -5.51
CA PHE A 13 1.95 6.83 -4.31
C PHE A 13 1.49 7.93 -3.34
N PRO A 14 0.48 7.67 -2.48
CA PRO A 14 0.08 8.61 -1.42
C PRO A 14 1.25 8.99 -0.49
N GLU A 15 1.33 10.27 -0.11
CA GLU A 15 2.44 10.80 0.72
C GLU A 15 2.32 10.44 2.21
N ASP A 16 1.14 10.04 2.67
CA ASP A 16 0.86 9.68 4.07
C ASP A 16 1.23 8.23 4.42
N LEU A 17 1.94 7.55 3.51
CA LEU A 17 2.34 6.15 3.64
C LEU A 17 3.86 6.01 3.73
N TYR A 18 4.31 5.02 4.50
CA TYR A 18 5.69 4.56 4.51
C TYR A 18 5.85 3.41 3.51
N TYR A 19 6.86 3.47 2.65
CA TYR A 19 7.07 2.48 1.59
C TYR A 19 8.25 1.55 1.89
N GLU A 20 8.10 0.28 1.50
CA GLU A 20 9.13 -0.75 1.56
C GLU A 20 9.51 -1.17 0.14
N LYS A 21 10.75 -1.65 -0.05
CA LYS A 21 11.33 -1.93 -1.37
C LYS A 21 10.60 -3.02 -2.15
N ASN A 22 9.88 -3.92 -1.48
CA ASN A 22 9.17 -5.04 -2.11
C ASN A 22 7.72 -4.71 -2.46
N HIS A 23 7.41 -3.44 -2.77
CA HIS A 23 6.10 -2.99 -3.24
C HIS A 23 4.98 -3.10 -2.20
N PHE A 24 5.31 -2.80 -0.96
CA PHE A 24 4.36 -2.68 0.14
C PHE A 24 4.42 -1.30 0.79
N TRP A 25 3.38 -0.99 1.56
CA TRP A 25 3.30 0.22 2.36
C TRP A 25 2.73 -0.07 3.75
N ALA A 26 3.05 0.82 4.68
CA ALA A 26 2.53 0.86 6.04
C ALA A 26 1.95 2.24 6.36
N LYS A 27 0.87 2.27 7.14
CA LYS A 27 0.23 3.47 7.67
C LYS A 27 -0.01 3.33 9.16
N ASP A 28 0.44 4.30 9.95
CA ASP A 28 0.07 4.42 11.35
C ASP A 28 -1.39 4.87 11.46
N ASP A 29 -2.21 4.14 12.22
CA ASP A 29 -3.63 4.47 12.44
C ASP A 29 -3.86 5.45 13.60
N GLY A 30 -2.80 5.86 14.30
CA GLY A 30 -2.82 6.76 15.46
C GLY A 30 -3.26 6.11 16.76
N SER A 31 -3.54 4.80 16.76
CA SER A 31 -4.03 4.03 17.91
C SER A 31 -3.03 2.97 18.39
N GLY A 32 -1.79 3.04 17.89
CA GLY A 32 -0.75 2.05 18.16
C GLY A 32 -0.82 0.82 17.25
N ASN A 33 -1.66 0.82 16.20
CA ASN A 33 -1.64 -0.21 15.18
C ASN A 33 -1.11 0.34 13.86
N VAL A 34 -0.74 -0.60 12.97
CA VAL A 34 -0.30 -0.31 11.62
C VAL A 34 -1.22 -1.01 10.64
N ILE A 35 -1.72 -0.25 9.68
CA ILE A 35 -2.37 -0.78 8.48
C ILE A 35 -1.27 -1.06 7.46
N PHE A 36 -1.25 -2.27 6.91
CA PHE A 36 -0.28 -2.71 5.91
C PHE A 36 -0.96 -3.13 4.62
N GLY A 37 -0.37 -2.83 3.48
CA GLY A 37 -0.93 -3.17 2.18
C GLY A 37 0.11 -3.19 1.06
N ALA A 38 -0.31 -3.61 -0.13
CA ALA A 38 0.51 -3.60 -1.33
C ALA A 38 0.36 -2.27 -2.10
N THR A 39 1.40 -1.83 -2.81
CA THR A 39 1.35 -0.59 -3.59
C THR A 39 0.49 -0.71 -4.84
N ASP A 40 0.11 0.42 -5.43
CA ASP A 40 -0.58 0.44 -6.73
C ASP A 40 0.27 -0.27 -7.82
N PHE A 41 1.58 -0.06 -7.79
CA PHE A 41 2.51 -0.79 -8.65
C PHE A 41 2.38 -2.32 -8.51
N PHE A 42 2.28 -2.84 -7.28
CA PHE A 42 2.14 -4.28 -7.06
C PHE A 42 0.84 -4.82 -7.68
N GLN A 43 -0.30 -4.16 -7.45
CA GLN A 43 -1.57 -4.66 -7.97
C GLN A 43 -1.59 -4.68 -9.50
N GLN A 44 -1.02 -3.67 -10.16
CA GLN A 44 -0.96 -3.63 -11.62
C GLN A 44 -0.05 -4.74 -12.17
N LEU A 45 1.07 -5.02 -11.48
CA LEU A 45 1.97 -6.12 -11.83
C LEU A 45 1.33 -7.50 -11.61
N ALA A 46 0.57 -7.65 -10.52
CA ALA A 46 -0.09 -8.91 -10.17
C ALA A 46 -1.28 -9.24 -11.11
N GLY A 47 -1.92 -8.22 -11.68
CA GLY A 47 -3.13 -8.38 -12.48
C GLY A 47 -4.33 -8.72 -11.61
N GLU A 48 -5.15 -9.68 -12.04
CA GLU A 48 -6.32 -10.09 -11.27
C GLU A 48 -5.92 -10.90 -10.03
N ILE A 49 -6.14 -10.33 -8.84
CA ILE A 49 -5.87 -10.98 -7.56
C ILE A 49 -7.08 -11.83 -7.17
N VAL A 50 -6.98 -13.15 -7.33
CA VAL A 50 -8.05 -14.10 -6.98
C VAL A 50 -7.90 -14.71 -5.58
N TYR A 51 -6.73 -14.58 -4.94
CA TYR A 51 -6.44 -15.15 -3.63
C TYR A 51 -5.32 -14.39 -2.91
N ILE A 52 -5.46 -14.24 -1.59
CA ILE A 52 -4.44 -13.69 -0.69
C ILE A 52 -4.34 -14.60 0.55
N ALA A 53 -3.14 -15.09 0.85
CA ALA A 53 -2.88 -15.81 2.10
C ALA A 53 -2.48 -14.81 3.20
N LEU A 54 -3.37 -14.57 4.14
CA LEU A 54 -3.09 -13.74 5.31
C LEU A 54 -2.46 -14.59 6.44
N PRO A 55 -1.57 -14.01 7.26
CA PRO A 55 -1.03 -14.70 8.42
C PRO A 55 -2.14 -15.03 9.43
N MET A 56 -1.96 -16.12 10.17
CA MET A 56 -2.79 -16.42 11.33
C MET A 56 -2.35 -15.56 12.53
N VAL A 57 -3.30 -15.20 13.37
CA VAL A 57 -3.07 -14.42 14.60
C VAL A 57 -2.41 -15.22 15.70
#